data_AF-A0A1C7N0E2-F1
#
_entry.id   AF-A0A1C7N0E2-F1
#
_cell.length_a   1.000
_cell.length_b   1.000
_cell.length_c   1.000
_cell.angle_alpha   90.00
_cell.angle_beta   90.00
_cell.angle_gamma   90.00
#
_symmetry.space_group_name_H-M   'P 1'
#
loop_
_entity.id
_entity.type
_entity.pdbx_description
1 polymer ?
#
loop_
_entity_poly.entity_id
_entity_poly.type
_entity_poly.pdbx_seq_one_letter_code
_entity_poly.pdbx_strand_id
1 'polypeptide(L)'
;MQSTLVQHRHLILTTLFLTCILTSFYLFYTPSQAAVHHTAQKKPKQPITLCDQVDAAWLASDRIYWDGWKDKAMFMKRDGTLTKGNVYIEQDQDVCIVVLLGPTPAKASIRDEQNDHIGPRDSIVMFANGQYTKKTIQLNQHTEQSNVYMAAVHFSQPDTYELNASTEYRHFFWETPILHAYHPFQFQSQNKLIVQPSKREAKKTCNATSLEGTWVDQAKLAEYDPYMLHQMYENAEIQHSVVNKVFVPDTCQLNYVSIGKVAECLGRQTVHVWADQHVKRNLKALDQPEWCNLEAIAELDDPEARKAAFRCNCNEIGEDPTWWKDSDQPLILDNSLNVHARFYVHSLQGALVSERDRFIQQMELANHTDQADWVIVGIGNDDIEALQVTPKQFEAHLIRFFEQLRKIYPHQRVIVRTPQYFCCSTREGSSWNTGRSLAMTVAMRQVVQNQPNMVLWDVHQLGTDETSCFLTQGSTYSKRHVVNTENQFLWRLLCLA
;
A
#
# COMPACT_ATOMS: atom_id res chain seq x y z
N MET A 1 16.61 60.67 42.68
CA MET A 1 17.06 59.43 42.01
C MET A 1 16.99 58.16 42.88
N GLN A 2 16.82 58.22 44.21
CA GLN A 2 16.66 57.00 45.04
C GLN A 2 15.23 56.42 45.09
N SER A 3 14.20 57.20 44.73
CA SER A 3 12.79 56.76 44.80
C SER A 3 12.38 55.78 43.69
N THR A 4 13.00 55.83 42.51
CA THR A 4 12.61 55.01 41.35
C THR A 4 13.19 53.59 41.43
N LEU A 5 14.32 53.41 42.11
CA LEU A 5 14.95 52.09 42.26
C LEU A 5 14.17 51.16 43.20
N VAL A 6 13.49 51.72 44.22
CA VAL A 6 12.68 50.96 45.18
C VAL A 6 11.39 50.46 44.54
N GLN A 7 10.75 51.27 43.69
CA GLN A 7 9.55 50.86 42.96
C GLN A 7 9.81 49.72 41.96
N HIS A 8 10.96 49.72 41.27
CA HIS A 8 11.30 48.61 40.38
C HIS A 8 11.61 47.30 41.10
N ARG A 9 12.25 47.36 42.28
CA ARG A 9 12.46 46.15 43.09
C ARG A 9 11.16 45.53 43.57
N HIS A 10 10.20 46.36 44.00
CA HIS A 10 8.88 45.85 44.40
C HIS A 10 8.13 45.23 43.22
N LEU A 11 8.16 45.86 42.05
CA LEU A 11 7.49 45.34 40.86
C LEU A 11 8.04 43.97 40.45
N ILE A 12 9.37 43.81 40.40
CA ILE A 12 10.03 42.55 40.04
C ILE A 12 9.69 41.43 41.04
N LEU A 13 9.68 41.74 42.34
CA LEU A 13 9.32 40.78 43.38
C LEU A 13 7.85 40.35 43.28
N THR A 14 6.92 41.27 43.00
CA THR A 14 5.51 40.90 42.77
C THR A 14 5.33 40.04 41.52
N THR A 15 6.05 40.32 40.43
CA THR A 15 5.94 39.52 39.20
C THR A 15 6.48 38.11 39.39
N LEU A 16 7.61 37.96 40.09
CA LEU A 16 8.18 36.65 40.46
C LEU A 16 7.25 35.87 41.39
N PHE A 17 6.63 36.54 42.35
CA PHE A 17 5.70 35.89 43.27
C PHE A 17 4.42 35.42 42.54
N LEU A 18 3.88 36.23 41.63
CA LEU A 18 2.72 35.84 40.82
C LEU A 18 3.03 34.67 39.87
N THR A 19 4.22 34.65 39.26
CA THR A 19 4.63 33.55 38.36
C THR A 19 4.86 32.25 39.11
N CYS A 20 5.40 32.29 40.35
CA CYS A 20 5.49 31.12 41.21
C CYS A 20 4.11 30.60 41.65
N ILE A 21 3.15 31.48 41.96
CA ILE A 21 1.79 31.06 42.31
C ILE A 21 1.07 30.44 41.11
N LEU A 22 1.17 31.04 39.93
CA LEU A 22 0.53 30.54 38.71
C LEU A 22 1.12 29.20 38.25
N THR A 23 2.43 29.00 38.34
CA THR A 23 3.07 27.71 38.02
C THR A 23 2.73 26.63 39.04
N SER A 24 2.62 27.00 40.33
CA SER A 24 2.16 26.07 41.37
C SER A 24 0.69 25.68 41.15
N PHE A 25 -0.18 26.62 40.82
CA PHE A 25 -1.58 26.30 40.48
C PHE A 25 -1.68 25.39 39.25
N TYR A 26 -0.84 25.59 38.23
CA TYR A 26 -0.85 24.73 37.05
C TYR A 26 -0.35 23.30 37.32
N LEU A 27 0.62 23.14 38.22
CA LEU A 27 1.17 21.83 38.62
C LEU A 27 0.27 21.06 39.59
N PHE A 28 -0.50 21.76 40.43
CA PHE A 28 -1.36 21.10 41.45
C PHE A 28 -2.84 20.98 41.05
N TYR A 29 -3.31 21.78 40.08
CA TYR A 29 -4.73 21.80 39.66
C TYR A 29 -4.97 21.39 38.20
N THR A 30 -4.02 20.71 37.56
CA THR A 30 -4.39 19.88 36.41
C THR A 30 -5.16 18.66 36.94
N PRO A 31 -6.46 18.52 36.64
CA PRO A 31 -7.20 17.36 37.08
C PRO A 31 -6.52 16.13 36.45
N SER A 32 -6.06 15.22 37.32
CA SER A 32 -5.70 13.86 36.92
C SER A 32 -6.84 13.35 36.06
N GLN A 33 -6.58 13.19 34.76
CA GLN A 33 -7.53 12.55 33.85
C GLN A 33 -7.84 11.22 34.49
N ALA A 34 -9.10 11.11 34.96
CA ALA A 34 -9.64 9.88 35.49
C ALA A 34 -9.24 8.76 34.55
N ALA A 35 -8.61 7.72 35.12
CA ALA A 35 -8.32 6.49 34.44
C ALA A 35 -9.64 5.99 33.84
N VAL A 36 -9.83 6.27 32.54
CA VAL A 36 -10.83 5.59 31.74
C VAL A 36 -10.38 4.15 31.78
N HIS A 37 -11.09 3.34 32.57
CA HIS A 37 -11.03 1.90 32.50
C HIS A 37 -11.45 1.52 31.08
N HIS A 38 -10.48 1.51 30.17
CA HIS A 38 -10.58 0.76 28.94
C HIS A 38 -10.75 -0.69 29.37
N THR A 39 -12.00 -1.16 29.40
CA THR A 39 -12.30 -2.58 29.31
C THR A 39 -11.48 -3.11 28.16
N ALA A 40 -10.44 -3.89 28.48
CA ALA A 40 -9.59 -4.54 27.52
C ALA A 40 -10.50 -5.38 26.61
N GLN A 41 -10.83 -4.83 25.44
CA GLN A 41 -11.45 -5.59 24.38
C GLN A 41 -10.51 -6.76 24.12
N LYS A 42 -11.00 -7.96 24.41
CA LYS A 42 -10.31 -9.21 24.16
C LYS A 42 -9.96 -9.21 22.67
N LYS A 43 -8.69 -8.92 22.33
CA LYS A 43 -8.23 -8.92 20.94
C LYS A 43 -8.72 -10.24 20.31
N PRO A 44 -9.40 -10.20 19.16
CA PRO A 44 -9.86 -11.42 18.51
C PRO A 44 -8.66 -12.35 18.33
N LYS A 45 -8.81 -13.59 18.78
CA LYS A 45 -7.76 -14.61 18.70
C LYS A 45 -7.47 -14.80 17.20
N GLN A 46 -6.27 -14.42 16.75
CA GLN A 46 -5.89 -14.56 15.35
C GLN A 46 -6.05 -16.04 14.93
N PRO A 47 -6.53 -16.32 13.71
CA PRO A 47 -6.67 -17.68 13.21
C PRO A 47 -5.29 -18.36 13.20
N ILE A 48 -5.26 -19.65 13.54
CA ILE A 48 -4.01 -20.42 13.57
C ILE A 48 -3.43 -20.47 12.16
N THR A 49 -2.20 -20.00 11.99
CA THR A 49 -1.51 -19.99 10.69
C THR A 49 -0.49 -21.12 10.59
N LEU A 50 -0.06 -21.45 9.37
CA LEU A 50 1.04 -22.42 9.17
C LEU A 50 2.33 -21.99 9.90
N CYS A 51 2.53 -20.68 10.09
CA CYS A 51 3.67 -20.15 10.83
C CYS A 51 3.59 -20.38 12.34
N ASP A 52 2.43 -20.71 12.90
CA ASP A 52 2.29 -20.98 14.33
C ASP A 52 2.95 -22.31 14.73
N GLN A 53 3.28 -23.16 13.76
CA GLN A 53 4.04 -24.40 13.96
C GLN A 53 5.55 -24.15 14.09
N VAL A 54 6.01 -22.95 13.76
CA VAL A 54 7.42 -22.58 13.83
C VAL A 54 7.80 -22.18 15.25
N ASP A 55 8.81 -22.85 15.81
CA ASP A 55 9.40 -22.42 17.08
C ASP A 55 10.31 -21.19 16.87
N ALA A 56 9.70 -20.01 16.90
CA ALA A 56 10.37 -18.73 16.74
C ALA A 56 11.46 -18.49 17.80
N ALA A 57 11.20 -18.92 19.05
CA ALA A 57 12.11 -18.71 20.16
C ALA A 57 13.37 -19.58 20.02
N TRP A 58 13.20 -20.83 19.58
CA TRP A 58 14.30 -21.71 19.26
C TRP A 58 15.14 -21.16 18.10
N LEU A 59 14.50 -20.76 16.98
CA LEU A 59 15.21 -20.18 15.83
C LEU A 59 16.01 -18.93 16.19
N ALA A 60 15.46 -18.06 17.03
CA ALA A 60 16.10 -16.82 17.48
C ALA A 60 17.13 -17.02 18.61
N SER A 61 17.30 -18.22 19.17
CA SER A 61 18.26 -18.48 20.26
C SER A 61 19.41 -19.39 19.85
N ASP A 62 19.22 -20.25 18.85
CA ASP A 62 20.24 -21.19 18.41
C ASP A 62 21.30 -20.52 17.52
N ARG A 63 22.54 -20.46 18.02
CA ARG A 63 23.70 -19.85 17.33
C ARG A 63 24.05 -20.50 15.99
N ILE A 64 23.61 -21.73 15.73
CA ILE A 64 23.81 -22.40 14.44
C ILE A 64 22.91 -21.76 13.37
N TYR A 65 21.68 -21.40 13.74
CA TYR A 65 20.65 -20.93 12.82
C TYR A 65 20.52 -19.42 12.82
N TRP A 66 20.77 -18.76 13.94
CA TRP A 66 20.91 -17.33 14.06
C TRP A 66 22.07 -17.02 15.01
N ASP A 67 23.19 -16.60 14.43
CA ASP A 67 24.38 -16.21 15.17
C ASP A 67 24.23 -14.80 15.78
N GLY A 68 23.12 -14.13 15.46
CA GLY A 68 22.87 -12.75 15.83
C GLY A 68 23.73 -11.77 15.05
N TRP A 69 24.45 -12.15 13.99
CA TRP A 69 25.37 -11.27 13.25
C TRP A 69 24.91 -10.94 11.83
N LYS A 70 24.00 -11.75 11.25
CA LYS A 70 23.55 -11.58 9.88
C LYS A 70 22.05 -11.79 9.73
N ASP A 71 21.48 -11.05 8.79
CA ASP A 71 20.11 -11.26 8.31
C ASP A 71 19.98 -12.59 7.59
N LYS A 72 18.89 -13.29 7.85
CA LYS A 72 18.61 -14.61 7.28
C LYS A 72 17.14 -14.69 6.88
N ALA A 73 16.88 -15.13 5.66
CA ALA A 73 15.56 -15.54 5.22
C ALA A 73 15.56 -17.05 4.98
N MET A 74 14.43 -17.71 5.21
CA MET A 74 14.29 -19.14 4.95
C MET A 74 12.84 -19.54 4.71
N PHE A 75 12.65 -20.55 3.86
CA PHE A 75 11.43 -21.32 3.78
C PHE A 75 11.43 -22.40 4.85
N MET A 76 10.35 -22.51 5.60
CA MET A 76 10.15 -23.57 6.59
C MET A 76 9.50 -24.78 5.93
N LYS A 77 9.75 -25.97 6.46
CA LYS A 77 8.92 -27.13 6.10
C LYS A 77 7.50 -26.90 6.60
N ARG A 78 6.54 -27.63 6.01
CA ARG A 78 5.12 -27.53 6.35
C ARG A 78 4.78 -27.91 7.79
N ASP A 79 5.65 -28.68 8.44
CA ASP A 79 5.56 -29.05 9.86
C ASP A 79 6.19 -28.01 10.80
N GLY A 80 6.62 -26.86 10.27
CA GLY A 80 7.29 -25.79 11.01
C GLY A 80 8.79 -25.99 11.24
N THR A 81 9.38 -27.12 10.80
CA THR A 81 10.79 -27.39 11.04
C THR A 81 11.72 -26.73 10.00
N LEU A 82 12.91 -26.31 10.46
CA LEU A 82 13.93 -25.72 9.59
C LEU A 82 14.69 -26.80 8.81
N THR A 83 15.08 -26.48 7.58
CA THR A 83 15.98 -27.30 6.75
C THR A 83 16.98 -26.43 6.00
N LYS A 84 18.23 -26.91 5.89
CA LYS A 84 19.26 -26.28 5.04
C LYS A 84 19.12 -26.66 3.56
N GLY A 85 18.48 -27.80 3.28
CA GLY A 85 18.17 -28.21 1.90
C GLY A 85 16.92 -27.50 1.37
N ASN A 86 16.60 -27.74 0.10
CA ASN A 86 15.40 -27.20 -0.53
C ASN A 86 14.13 -27.68 0.16
N VAL A 87 13.13 -26.80 0.21
CA VAL A 87 11.76 -27.13 0.61
C VAL A 87 10.98 -27.49 -0.64
N TYR A 88 10.21 -28.57 -0.58
CA TYR A 88 9.39 -29.05 -1.69
C TYR A 88 7.92 -28.98 -1.28
N ILE A 89 7.10 -28.36 -2.12
CA ILE A 89 5.65 -28.33 -1.98
C ILE A 89 5.01 -28.57 -3.35
N GLU A 90 3.74 -28.95 -3.35
CA GLU A 90 2.94 -28.96 -4.57
C GLU A 90 2.35 -27.55 -4.81
N GLN A 91 2.00 -27.27 -6.05
CA GLN A 91 1.27 -26.06 -6.43
C GLN A 91 -0.03 -25.92 -5.61
N ASP A 92 -0.39 -24.68 -5.32
CA ASP A 92 -1.57 -24.28 -4.53
C ASP A 92 -1.48 -24.75 -3.06
N GLN A 93 -0.25 -24.84 -2.53
CA GLN A 93 0.03 -25.07 -1.11
C GLN A 93 0.68 -23.85 -0.45
N ASP A 94 0.49 -23.75 0.87
CA ASP A 94 1.08 -22.70 1.70
C ASP A 94 2.40 -23.14 2.32
N VAL A 95 3.31 -22.18 2.49
CA VAL A 95 4.57 -22.35 3.22
C VAL A 95 4.78 -21.18 4.18
N CYS A 96 5.41 -21.45 5.33
CA CYS A 96 5.83 -20.38 6.23
C CYS A 96 7.20 -19.88 5.80
N ILE A 97 7.31 -18.57 5.64
CA ILE A 97 8.57 -17.86 5.42
C ILE A 97 8.95 -17.21 6.73
N VAL A 98 10.22 -17.35 7.11
CA VAL A 98 10.78 -16.74 8.32
C VAL A 98 11.97 -15.86 7.92
N VAL A 99 12.00 -14.67 8.50
CA VAL A 99 13.13 -13.75 8.45
C VAL A 99 13.62 -13.49 9.86
N LEU A 100 14.92 -13.68 10.06
CA LEU A 100 15.64 -13.38 11.30
C LEU A 100 16.62 -12.27 11.00
N LEU A 101 16.43 -11.09 11.59
CA LEU A 101 17.34 -9.97 11.41
C LEU A 101 18.57 -10.09 12.32
N GLY A 102 19.76 -9.71 11.84
CA GLY A 102 21.03 -9.64 12.58
C GLY A 102 21.05 -8.57 13.69
N PRO A 103 22.19 -8.29 14.34
CA PRO A 103 22.22 -7.78 15.71
C PRO A 103 21.66 -6.37 15.80
N THR A 104 20.62 -6.25 16.62
CA THR A 104 20.33 -5.07 17.44
C THR A 104 21.60 -4.51 18.11
N PRO A 105 21.71 -3.18 18.22
CA PRO A 105 21.17 -2.57 19.42
C PRO A 105 20.24 -1.39 19.10
N ALA A 106 19.00 -1.50 19.55
CA ALA A 106 18.20 -0.36 19.93
C ALA A 106 17.21 -0.71 21.06
N LYS A 107 17.57 -1.64 21.96
CA LYS A 107 16.88 -1.71 23.26
C LYS A 107 17.22 -0.50 24.16
N ALA A 108 18.19 0.33 23.77
CA ALA A 108 18.79 1.32 24.68
C ALA A 108 18.61 2.81 24.30
N SER A 109 18.13 3.16 23.10
CA SER A 109 17.95 4.58 22.72
C SER A 109 16.56 4.95 22.21
N ILE A 110 15.81 3.99 21.66
CA ILE A 110 14.50 4.25 21.07
C ILE A 110 13.45 3.88 22.11
N ARG A 111 12.61 4.83 22.53
CA ARG A 111 11.53 4.55 23.48
C ARG A 111 10.71 3.39 22.94
N ASP A 112 10.53 2.38 23.79
CA ASP A 112 9.60 1.29 23.56
C ASP A 112 8.16 1.83 23.53
N GLU A 113 7.77 2.41 22.40
CA GLU A 113 6.37 2.48 21.98
C GLU A 113 5.95 1.06 21.55
N GLN A 114 6.13 0.09 22.45
CA GLN A 114 5.97 -1.35 22.23
C GLN A 114 4.58 -1.75 21.74
N ASN A 115 3.59 -0.86 21.90
CA ASN A 115 2.20 -1.00 21.49
C ASN A 115 1.71 0.17 20.60
N ASP A 116 2.64 1.03 20.18
CA ASP A 116 2.54 2.35 19.53
C ASP A 116 2.24 2.46 18.03
N HIS A 117 2.67 1.44 17.30
CA HIS A 117 3.06 1.59 15.90
C HIS A 117 2.23 0.72 14.96
N ILE A 118 1.91 1.29 13.80
CA ILE A 118 1.27 0.58 12.70
C ILE A 118 2.35 0.07 11.75
N GLY A 119 2.33 -1.23 11.49
CA GLY A 119 3.30 -1.91 10.64
C GLY A 119 4.47 -2.53 11.40
N PRO A 120 5.34 -3.28 10.69
CA PRO A 120 6.54 -3.88 11.27
C PRO A 120 7.51 -2.81 11.78
N ARG A 121 8.25 -3.12 12.85
CA ARG A 121 9.26 -2.22 13.42
C ARG A 121 10.37 -1.86 12.42
N ASP A 122 10.78 -2.81 11.60
CA ASP A 122 11.76 -2.62 10.51
C ASP A 122 11.06 -2.64 9.14
N SER A 123 11.62 -1.91 8.18
CA SER A 123 11.11 -1.86 6.81
C SER A 123 11.75 -2.98 6.00
N ILE A 124 11.05 -4.11 5.88
CA ILE A 124 11.52 -5.27 5.10
C ILE A 124 10.71 -5.37 3.81
N VAL A 125 11.41 -5.22 2.68
CA VAL A 125 10.89 -5.57 1.36
C VAL A 125 11.32 -6.99 1.06
N MET A 126 10.37 -7.85 0.73
CA MET A 126 10.69 -9.23 0.39
C MET A 126 9.93 -9.68 -0.85
N PHE A 127 10.67 -10.31 -1.77
CA PHE A 127 10.12 -10.96 -2.94
C PHE A 127 10.54 -12.43 -2.94
N ALA A 128 9.62 -13.32 -3.33
CA ALA A 128 9.97 -14.64 -3.80
C ALA A 128 10.18 -14.56 -5.31
N ASN A 129 11.43 -14.68 -5.74
CA ASN A 129 11.83 -14.64 -7.13
C ASN A 129 11.98 -16.06 -7.65
N GLY A 130 11.10 -16.45 -8.57
CA GLY A 130 11.24 -17.65 -9.37
C GLY A 130 12.04 -17.39 -10.64
N GLN A 131 12.21 -18.43 -11.45
CA GLN A 131 12.80 -18.30 -12.77
C GLN A 131 11.88 -17.54 -13.75
N TYR A 132 10.57 -17.72 -13.60
CA TYR A 132 9.53 -17.15 -14.47
C TYR A 132 8.50 -16.33 -13.68
N THR A 133 8.63 -16.28 -12.37
CA THR A 133 7.62 -15.71 -11.48
C THR A 133 8.24 -14.74 -10.49
N LYS A 134 7.43 -13.79 -10.01
CA LYS A 134 7.81 -12.87 -8.95
C LYS A 134 6.62 -12.58 -8.07
N LYS A 135 6.76 -12.85 -6.77
CA LYS A 135 5.70 -12.68 -5.77
C LYS A 135 6.17 -11.78 -4.65
N THR A 136 5.38 -10.78 -4.32
CA THR A 136 5.62 -9.92 -3.14
C THR A 136 5.20 -10.65 -1.87
N ILE A 137 6.04 -10.58 -0.84
CA ILE A 137 5.82 -11.25 0.45
C ILE A 137 5.63 -10.19 1.53
N GLN A 138 4.44 -10.17 2.13
CA GLN A 138 4.15 -9.28 3.24
C GLN A 138 4.44 -9.98 4.57
N LEU A 139 5.51 -9.55 5.23
CA LEU A 139 5.93 -10.08 6.52
C LEU A 139 5.19 -9.40 7.68
N ASN A 140 4.86 -10.19 8.70
CA ASN A 140 4.37 -9.72 9.99
C ASN A 140 5.43 -9.95 11.04
N GLN A 141 5.63 -8.98 11.92
CA GLN A 141 6.56 -9.14 13.04
C GLN A 141 5.99 -10.10 14.08
N HIS A 142 6.84 -10.98 14.62
CA HIS A 142 6.47 -11.85 15.73
C HIS A 142 6.19 -11.02 16.99
N THR A 143 5.16 -11.39 17.75
CA THR A 143 4.68 -10.60 18.90
C THR A 143 5.68 -10.56 20.06
N GLU A 144 6.42 -11.65 20.29
CA GLU A 144 7.34 -11.79 21.43
C GLU A 144 8.82 -11.65 21.04
N GLN A 145 9.15 -11.79 19.76
CA GLN A 145 10.52 -11.84 19.26
C GLN A 145 10.75 -10.72 18.27
N SER A 146 11.37 -9.63 18.71
CA SER A 146 11.47 -8.39 17.93
C SER A 146 12.31 -8.51 16.65
N ASN A 147 13.18 -9.50 16.55
CA ASN A 147 14.04 -9.76 15.40
C ASN A 147 13.45 -10.79 14.42
N VAL A 148 12.26 -11.32 14.71
CA VAL A 148 11.63 -12.38 13.93
C VAL A 148 10.43 -11.83 13.16
N TYR A 149 10.39 -12.13 11.87
CA TYR A 149 9.32 -11.75 10.97
C TYR A 149 8.86 -12.98 10.20
N MET A 150 7.56 -13.14 10.02
CA MET A 150 6.97 -14.33 9.43
C MET A 150 5.83 -14.01 8.46
N ALA A 151 5.64 -14.86 7.47
CA ALA A 151 4.50 -14.84 6.58
C ALA A 151 4.10 -16.27 6.19
N ALA A 152 2.81 -16.60 6.33
CA ALA A 152 2.24 -17.77 5.69
C ALA A 152 1.85 -17.36 4.26
N VAL A 153 2.44 -18.01 3.27
CA VAL A 153 2.32 -17.59 1.87
C VAL A 153 1.87 -18.74 1.00
N HIS A 154 0.83 -18.49 0.22
CA HIS A 154 0.32 -19.39 -0.80
C HIS A 154 1.12 -19.30 -2.09
N PHE A 155 1.54 -20.44 -2.64
CA PHE A 155 2.27 -20.52 -3.90
C PHE A 155 1.44 -21.22 -4.98
N SER A 156 0.84 -20.42 -5.87
CA SER A 156 -0.06 -20.93 -6.91
C SER A 156 0.61 -21.27 -8.24
N GLN A 157 1.89 -20.92 -8.41
CA GLN A 157 2.62 -21.06 -9.67
C GLN A 157 3.83 -21.99 -9.48
N PRO A 158 4.00 -23.00 -10.35
CA PRO A 158 5.16 -23.89 -10.30
C PRO A 158 6.43 -23.13 -10.71
N ASP A 159 7.43 -23.13 -9.82
CA ASP A 159 8.73 -22.51 -10.06
C ASP A 159 9.74 -22.96 -8.99
N THR A 160 10.99 -22.55 -9.13
CA THR A 160 12.00 -22.62 -8.06
C THR A 160 12.25 -21.21 -7.53
N TYR A 161 11.74 -20.95 -6.32
CA TYR A 161 11.80 -19.64 -5.69
C TYR A 161 13.00 -19.49 -4.76
N GLU A 162 13.59 -18.30 -4.82
CA GLU A 162 14.55 -17.79 -3.87
C GLU A 162 14.00 -16.50 -3.25
N LEU A 163 14.16 -16.30 -1.95
CA LEU A 163 13.74 -15.05 -1.33
C LEU A 163 14.84 -14.03 -1.51
N ASN A 164 14.50 -12.88 -2.09
CA ASN A 164 15.35 -11.70 -2.10
C ASN A 164 14.71 -10.66 -1.19
N ALA A 165 15.46 -10.26 -0.17
CA ALA A 165 15.01 -9.30 0.81
C ALA A 165 15.94 -8.10 0.88
N SER A 166 15.34 -6.96 1.20
CA SER A 166 16.03 -5.71 1.45
C SER A 166 15.46 -5.14 2.75
N THR A 167 16.32 -4.85 3.73
CA THR A 167 15.90 -4.32 5.03
C THR A 167 16.50 -2.95 5.28
N GLU A 168 15.66 -2.03 5.74
CA GLU A 168 16.07 -0.81 6.40
C GLU A 168 15.67 -0.86 7.87
N TYR A 169 16.67 -0.77 8.73
CA TYR A 169 16.49 -0.91 10.17
C TYR A 169 15.87 0.34 10.80
N ARG A 170 15.02 0.10 11.80
CA ARG A 170 14.22 1.11 12.52
C ARG A 170 15.00 2.33 13.03
N HIS A 171 16.26 2.13 13.45
CA HIS A 171 17.09 3.18 14.06
C HIS A 171 17.49 4.29 13.08
N PHE A 172 17.43 4.04 11.77
CA PHE A 172 17.66 5.07 10.76
C PHE A 172 16.37 5.79 10.35
N PHE A 173 15.22 5.16 10.59
CA PHE A 173 14.00 5.43 9.85
C PHE A 173 13.03 6.37 10.57
N TRP A 174 12.77 6.14 11.87
CA TRP A 174 11.71 6.86 12.59
C TRP A 174 12.22 8.07 13.39
N GLU A 175 13.49 8.10 13.76
CA GLU A 175 14.05 9.16 14.61
C GLU A 175 14.50 10.39 13.81
N THR A 176 14.76 10.24 12.49
CA THR A 176 15.16 11.33 11.59
C THR A 176 14.67 11.09 10.15
N PRO A 177 13.35 11.25 9.87
CA PRO A 177 12.75 10.91 8.58
C PRO A 177 13.15 11.82 7.41
N ILE A 178 13.98 12.85 7.64
CA ILE A 178 14.22 13.94 6.67
C ILE A 178 15.59 13.83 5.98
N LEU A 179 16.56 13.07 6.52
CA LEU A 179 17.96 13.15 6.06
C LEU A 179 18.77 11.84 6.10
N HIS A 180 18.15 10.69 6.35
CA HIS A 180 18.90 9.43 6.27
C HIS A 180 19.06 9.02 4.81
N ALA A 181 20.29 8.74 4.39
CA ALA A 181 20.54 8.16 3.09
C ALA A 181 20.00 6.73 3.07
N TYR A 182 19.19 6.40 2.06
CA TYR A 182 18.70 5.05 1.82
C TYR A 182 19.87 4.08 1.60
N HIS A 183 20.12 3.22 2.59
CA HIS A 183 21.22 2.25 2.58
C HIS A 183 20.71 0.91 3.09
N PRO A 184 19.88 0.20 2.31
CA PRO A 184 19.31 -1.04 2.76
C PRO A 184 20.35 -2.16 2.76
N PHE A 185 20.18 -3.11 3.67
CA PHE A 185 20.93 -4.35 3.66
C PHE A 185 20.17 -5.38 2.82
N GLN A 186 20.85 -5.95 1.84
CA GLN A 186 20.28 -7.00 0.98
C GLN A 186 20.73 -8.37 1.46
N PHE A 187 19.81 -9.32 1.47
CA PHE A 187 20.09 -10.70 1.81
C PHE A 187 19.14 -11.64 1.07
N GLN A 188 19.57 -12.89 0.94
CA GLN A 188 18.82 -13.93 0.24
C GLN A 188 18.45 -15.09 1.16
N SER A 189 17.52 -15.94 0.73
CA SER A 189 17.17 -17.13 1.50
C SER A 189 18.32 -18.13 1.59
N GLN A 190 18.39 -18.83 2.73
CA GLN A 190 19.35 -19.91 2.94
C GLN A 190 19.04 -21.17 2.13
N ASN A 191 17.77 -21.35 1.79
CA ASN A 191 17.26 -22.47 1.02
C ASN A 191 16.34 -21.97 -0.10
N LYS A 192 16.02 -22.86 -1.04
CA LYS A 192 15.06 -22.60 -2.12
C LYS A 192 13.76 -23.34 -1.85
N LEU A 193 12.66 -22.79 -2.37
CA LEU A 193 11.38 -23.46 -2.44
C LEU A 193 11.19 -24.00 -3.87
N ILE A 194 10.91 -25.29 -4.00
CA ILE A 194 10.57 -25.91 -5.28
C ILE A 194 9.08 -26.23 -5.23
N VAL A 195 8.32 -25.53 -6.07
CA VAL A 195 6.87 -25.72 -6.21
C VAL A 195 6.63 -26.61 -7.41
N GLN A 196 6.18 -27.83 -7.15
CA GLN A 196 5.94 -28.82 -8.19
C GLN A 196 4.57 -28.59 -8.82
N PRO A 197 4.43 -28.70 -10.16
CA PRO A 197 3.13 -28.60 -10.80
C PRO A 197 2.22 -29.72 -10.28
N SER A 198 0.98 -29.37 -9.92
CA SER A 198 -0.06 -30.32 -9.50
C SER A 198 -1.19 -30.35 -10.52
N LYS A 199 -2.15 -31.28 -10.38
CA LYS A 199 -3.34 -31.26 -11.21
C LYS A 199 -4.15 -30.00 -10.88
N ARG A 200 -4.22 -29.08 -11.84
CA ARG A 200 -4.92 -27.81 -11.68
C ARG A 200 -6.42 -28.05 -11.54
N GLU A 201 -6.98 -27.67 -10.40
CA GLU A 201 -8.42 -27.55 -10.26
C GLU A 201 -8.88 -26.25 -10.93
N ALA A 202 -10.09 -26.26 -11.50
CA ALA A 202 -10.69 -25.07 -12.08
C ALA A 202 -10.90 -24.02 -10.97
N LYS A 203 -10.15 -22.92 -11.04
CA LYS A 203 -10.28 -21.81 -10.09
C LYS A 203 -11.60 -21.10 -10.33
N LYS A 204 -12.26 -20.70 -9.24
CA LYS A 204 -13.46 -19.85 -9.34
C LYS A 204 -13.05 -18.47 -9.86
N THR A 205 -13.96 -17.81 -10.56
CA THR A 205 -13.78 -16.41 -10.93
C THR A 205 -13.57 -15.56 -9.68
N CYS A 206 -12.57 -14.67 -9.72
CA CYS A 206 -12.25 -13.83 -8.57
C CYS A 206 -13.45 -13.01 -8.11
N ASN A 207 -13.65 -12.91 -6.80
CA ASN A 207 -14.59 -11.94 -6.26
C ASN A 207 -13.94 -10.54 -6.21
N ALA A 208 -14.72 -9.57 -5.72
CA ALA A 208 -14.30 -8.19 -5.55
C ALA A 208 -13.26 -7.99 -4.43
N THR A 209 -13.01 -8.96 -3.55
CA THR A 209 -12.29 -8.71 -2.29
C THR A 209 -10.96 -9.46 -2.23
N SER A 210 -9.86 -8.69 -2.17
CA SER A 210 -8.46 -9.12 -1.99
C SER A 210 -7.94 -10.12 -3.05
N LEU A 211 -7.32 -9.55 -4.08
CA LEU A 211 -6.70 -10.26 -5.21
C LEU A 211 -5.20 -10.42 -4.99
N GLU A 212 -4.79 -11.20 -3.99
CA GLU A 212 -3.39 -11.61 -3.88
C GLU A 212 -2.99 -12.43 -5.12
N GLY A 213 -1.74 -12.27 -5.54
CA GLY A 213 -1.28 -12.91 -6.77
C GLY A 213 0.23 -12.85 -6.97
N THR A 214 0.62 -13.29 -8.15
CA THR A 214 2.00 -13.48 -8.58
C THR A 214 2.16 -12.89 -9.99
N TRP A 215 3.26 -12.18 -10.24
CA TRP A 215 3.65 -11.79 -11.58
C TRP A 215 4.28 -13.00 -12.28
N VAL A 216 3.74 -13.41 -13.42
CA VAL A 216 4.14 -14.61 -14.17
C VAL A 216 4.55 -14.22 -15.58
N ASP A 217 5.68 -14.73 -16.05
CA ASP A 217 6.12 -14.58 -17.43
C ASP A 217 5.04 -15.03 -18.41
N GLN A 218 4.69 -14.15 -19.35
CA GLN A 218 3.59 -14.34 -20.29
C GLN A 218 3.84 -15.54 -21.21
N ALA A 219 5.05 -15.69 -21.72
CA ALA A 219 5.39 -16.80 -22.62
C ALA A 219 5.29 -18.12 -21.86
N LYS A 220 5.75 -18.14 -20.61
CA LYS A 220 5.66 -19.32 -19.76
C LYS A 220 4.22 -19.66 -19.38
N LEU A 221 3.40 -18.65 -19.07
CA LEU A 221 1.98 -18.85 -18.82
C LEU A 221 1.25 -19.39 -20.06
N ALA A 222 1.55 -18.85 -21.25
CA ALA A 222 0.96 -19.32 -22.50
C ALA A 222 1.38 -20.75 -22.88
N GLU A 223 2.59 -21.18 -22.53
CA GLU A 223 3.05 -22.56 -22.73
C GLU A 223 2.22 -23.57 -21.91
N TYR A 224 1.88 -23.20 -20.67
CA TYR A 224 1.15 -24.08 -19.76
C TYR A 224 -0.37 -23.97 -19.90
N ASP A 225 -0.89 -22.77 -20.13
CA ASP A 225 -2.33 -22.48 -20.14
C ASP A 225 -2.65 -21.27 -21.04
N PRO A 226 -2.65 -21.44 -22.38
CA PRO A 226 -2.92 -20.36 -23.31
C PRO A 226 -4.36 -19.83 -23.19
N TYR A 227 -5.29 -20.68 -22.76
CA TYR A 227 -6.69 -20.32 -22.56
C TYR A 227 -6.85 -19.37 -21.36
N MET A 228 -6.15 -19.63 -20.25
CA MET A 228 -6.14 -18.74 -19.08
C MET A 228 -5.65 -17.34 -19.46
N LEU A 229 -4.54 -17.23 -20.20
CA LEU A 229 -4.02 -15.92 -20.61
C LEU A 229 -5.05 -15.15 -21.43
N HIS A 230 -5.69 -15.81 -22.40
CA HIS A 230 -6.73 -15.20 -23.22
C HIS A 230 -7.98 -14.81 -22.41
N GLN A 231 -8.43 -15.64 -21.44
CA GLN A 231 -9.56 -15.29 -20.59
C GLN A 231 -9.28 -14.09 -19.66
N MET A 232 -8.04 -13.98 -19.19
CA MET A 232 -7.64 -12.91 -18.28
C MET A 232 -7.52 -11.55 -18.97
N TYR A 233 -7.19 -11.53 -20.26
CA TYR A 233 -6.86 -10.28 -20.96
C TYR A 233 -7.51 -10.07 -22.33
N GLU A 234 -8.26 -11.04 -22.89
CA GLU A 234 -8.97 -10.93 -24.19
C GLU A 234 -8.13 -10.31 -25.33
N ASN A 235 -6.83 -10.63 -25.42
CA ASN A 235 -5.81 -10.09 -26.34
C ASN A 235 -5.18 -8.73 -25.96
N ALA A 236 -5.46 -8.22 -24.77
CA ALA A 236 -4.86 -7.00 -24.23
C ALA A 236 -3.68 -7.27 -23.29
N GLU A 237 -3.09 -8.47 -23.30
CA GLU A 237 -2.04 -8.86 -22.36
C GLU A 237 -0.80 -7.98 -22.46
N ILE A 238 -0.43 -7.55 -23.67
CA ILE A 238 0.70 -6.62 -23.89
C ILE A 238 0.46 -5.31 -23.13
N GLN A 239 -0.78 -4.81 -23.16
CA GLN A 239 -1.17 -3.57 -22.47
C GLN A 239 -1.18 -3.71 -20.94
N HIS A 240 -1.16 -4.94 -20.39
CA HIS A 240 -1.17 -5.23 -18.96
C HIS A 240 0.14 -5.87 -18.46
N SER A 241 1.11 -6.07 -19.36
CA SER A 241 2.37 -6.74 -19.03
C SER A 241 3.44 -5.76 -18.55
N VAL A 242 4.26 -6.19 -17.59
CA VAL A 242 5.44 -5.46 -17.12
C VAL A 242 6.64 -6.39 -17.19
N VAL A 243 7.65 -6.02 -17.96
CA VAL A 243 8.85 -6.84 -18.17
C VAL A 243 8.46 -8.27 -18.59
N ASN A 244 7.57 -8.38 -19.57
CA ASN A 244 7.00 -9.63 -20.09
C ASN A 244 6.23 -10.47 -19.08
N LYS A 245 5.89 -9.94 -17.89
CA LYS A 245 5.06 -10.64 -16.89
C LYS A 245 3.67 -10.05 -16.81
N VAL A 246 2.67 -10.90 -16.56
CA VAL A 246 1.29 -10.53 -16.26
C VAL A 246 0.94 -10.92 -14.82
N PHE A 247 -0.01 -10.21 -14.21
CA PHE A 247 -0.40 -10.50 -12.82
C PHE A 247 -1.48 -11.58 -12.79
N VAL A 248 -1.19 -12.70 -12.13
CA VAL A 248 -2.10 -13.83 -11.97
C VAL A 248 -2.53 -13.94 -10.50
N PRO A 249 -3.82 -13.74 -10.18
CA PRO A 249 -4.32 -14.00 -8.84
C PRO A 249 -4.10 -15.45 -8.41
N ASP A 250 -3.76 -15.65 -7.15
CA ASP A 250 -3.32 -16.95 -6.67
C ASP A 250 -4.47 -17.91 -6.41
N THR A 251 -5.59 -17.43 -5.88
CA THR A 251 -6.70 -18.28 -5.40
C THR A 251 -7.90 -18.31 -6.33
N CYS A 252 -7.86 -17.53 -7.41
CA CYS A 252 -9.01 -17.32 -8.28
C CYS A 252 -8.57 -16.98 -9.71
N GLN A 253 -9.52 -17.00 -10.63
CA GLN A 253 -9.31 -16.65 -12.02
C GLN A 253 -9.80 -15.23 -12.32
N LEU A 254 -8.89 -14.39 -12.80
CA LEU A 254 -9.24 -13.07 -13.33
C LEU A 254 -9.94 -13.27 -14.69
N ASN A 255 -11.02 -12.54 -14.89
CA ASN A 255 -11.70 -12.41 -16.18
C ASN A 255 -11.58 -10.97 -16.61
N TYR A 256 -11.18 -10.76 -17.86
CA TYR A 256 -11.05 -9.42 -18.42
C TYR A 256 -12.39 -8.67 -18.42
N VAL A 257 -12.36 -7.41 -18.03
CA VAL A 257 -13.50 -6.50 -18.17
C VAL A 257 -13.08 -5.34 -19.07
N SER A 258 -13.62 -5.31 -20.29
CA SER A 258 -13.38 -4.21 -21.22
C SER A 258 -14.11 -2.94 -20.77
N ILE A 259 -13.63 -1.77 -21.21
CA ILE A 259 -14.26 -0.48 -20.90
C ILE A 259 -15.73 -0.46 -21.36
N GLY A 260 -16.04 -1.07 -22.51
CA GLY A 260 -17.42 -1.19 -23.00
C GLY A 260 -18.32 -1.99 -22.04
N LYS A 261 -17.82 -3.12 -21.50
CA LYS A 261 -18.54 -3.92 -20.48
C LYS A 261 -18.74 -3.14 -19.17
N VAL A 262 -17.76 -2.32 -18.78
CA VAL A 262 -17.87 -1.43 -17.61
C VAL A 262 -18.97 -0.39 -17.83
N ALA A 263 -18.94 0.29 -18.97
CA ALA A 263 -19.94 1.31 -19.30
C ALA A 263 -21.35 0.71 -19.43
N GLU A 264 -21.47 -0.52 -19.93
CA GLU A 264 -22.74 -1.27 -19.93
C GLU A 264 -23.22 -1.59 -18.51
N CYS A 265 -22.33 -2.11 -17.66
CA CYS A 265 -22.69 -2.51 -16.29
C CYS A 265 -23.08 -1.31 -15.40
N LEU A 266 -22.34 -0.21 -15.49
CA LEU A 266 -22.64 1.01 -14.76
C LEU A 266 -23.91 1.69 -15.30
N GLY A 267 -24.19 1.56 -16.59
CA GLY A 267 -25.39 2.13 -17.20
C GLY A 267 -25.49 3.64 -16.94
N ARG A 268 -26.52 4.08 -16.21
CA ARG A 268 -26.75 5.51 -15.85
C ARG A 268 -26.23 5.90 -14.47
N GLN A 269 -25.44 5.04 -13.84
CA GLN A 269 -24.97 5.29 -12.49
C GLN A 269 -24.04 6.50 -12.43
N THR A 270 -24.11 7.18 -11.29
CA THR A 270 -23.27 8.32 -10.96
C THR A 270 -22.20 7.90 -9.96
N VAL A 271 -20.94 8.17 -10.30
CA VAL A 271 -19.77 7.85 -9.48
C VAL A 271 -19.15 9.15 -9.01
N HIS A 272 -19.11 9.39 -7.70
CA HIS A 272 -18.32 10.48 -7.13
C HIS A 272 -16.91 9.97 -6.85
N VAL A 273 -15.91 10.63 -7.42
CA VAL A 273 -14.50 10.27 -7.25
C VAL A 273 -13.79 11.38 -6.48
N TRP A 274 -13.26 11.03 -5.32
CA TRP A 274 -12.42 11.90 -4.49
C TRP A 274 -10.97 11.42 -4.63
N ALA A 275 -10.21 12.10 -5.48
CA ALA A 275 -9.03 11.53 -6.12
C ALA A 275 -7.76 12.34 -5.85
N ASP A 276 -6.69 11.63 -5.50
CA ASP A 276 -5.31 12.12 -5.64
C ASP A 276 -4.79 11.97 -7.09
N GLN A 277 -3.53 12.34 -7.31
CA GLN A 277 -2.89 12.21 -8.64
C GLN A 277 -2.77 10.76 -9.12
N HIS A 278 -2.78 9.77 -8.23
CA HIS A 278 -2.71 8.37 -8.63
C HIS A 278 -4.04 7.88 -9.19
N VAL A 279 -5.17 8.21 -8.53
CA VAL A 279 -6.51 7.92 -9.07
C VAL A 279 -6.74 8.69 -10.38
N LYS A 280 -6.31 9.95 -10.47
CA LYS A 280 -6.35 10.71 -11.72
C LYS A 280 -5.70 9.94 -12.86
N ARG A 281 -4.52 9.36 -12.62
CA ARG A 281 -3.79 8.58 -13.61
C ARG A 281 -4.56 7.32 -14.04
N ASN A 282 -5.22 6.65 -13.09
CA ASN A 282 -6.12 5.53 -13.38
C ASN A 282 -7.28 5.96 -14.29
N LEU A 283 -7.92 7.10 -14.02
CA LEU A 283 -9.03 7.62 -14.83
C LEU A 283 -8.58 8.14 -16.20
N LYS A 284 -7.42 8.81 -16.29
CA LYS A 284 -6.84 9.27 -17.56
C LYS A 284 -6.52 8.11 -18.49
N ALA A 285 -6.06 6.98 -17.95
CA ALA A 285 -5.83 5.76 -18.72
C ALA A 285 -7.11 5.17 -19.34
N LEU A 286 -8.30 5.58 -18.89
CA LEU A 286 -9.59 5.16 -19.44
C LEU A 286 -10.13 6.13 -20.46
N ASP A 287 -10.07 7.42 -20.12
CA ASP A 287 -10.46 8.52 -21.00
C ASP A 287 -9.61 8.54 -22.27
N GLN A 288 -8.30 8.26 -22.12
CA GLN A 288 -7.31 8.35 -23.18
C GLN A 288 -6.42 7.10 -23.15
N PRO A 289 -6.89 5.93 -23.60
CA PRO A 289 -6.11 4.69 -23.53
C PRO A 289 -4.75 4.80 -24.24
N GLU A 290 -4.70 5.58 -25.32
CA GLU A 290 -3.53 5.84 -26.16
C GLU A 290 -2.57 6.91 -25.64
N TRP A 291 -2.84 7.53 -24.48
CA TRP A 291 -2.00 8.61 -23.93
C TRP A 291 -0.53 8.21 -23.70
N CYS A 292 -0.25 6.91 -23.71
CA CYS A 292 1.09 6.36 -23.62
C CYS A 292 1.20 5.05 -24.42
N ASN A 293 1.11 5.14 -25.75
CA ASN A 293 1.27 4.00 -26.64
C ASN A 293 2.76 3.63 -26.76
N LEU A 294 3.21 2.64 -25.98
CA LEU A 294 4.62 2.24 -25.95
C LEU A 294 5.10 1.55 -27.24
N GLU A 295 4.21 0.92 -28.00
CA GLU A 295 4.55 0.28 -29.27
C GLU A 295 4.88 1.35 -30.31
N ALA A 296 3.99 2.33 -30.49
CA ALA A 296 4.24 3.47 -31.36
C ALA A 296 5.49 4.27 -30.94
N ILE A 297 5.73 4.39 -29.62
CA ILE A 297 6.96 5.03 -29.12
C ILE A 297 8.19 4.21 -29.50
N ALA A 298 8.16 2.89 -29.40
CA ALA A 298 9.30 2.03 -29.73
C ALA A 298 9.70 2.12 -31.21
N GLU A 299 8.75 2.42 -32.09
CA GLU A 299 8.95 2.62 -33.53
C GLU A 299 9.53 3.98 -33.92
N LEU A 300 9.62 4.94 -32.99
CA LEU A 300 10.18 6.28 -33.29
C LEU A 300 11.67 6.20 -33.65
N ASP A 301 12.04 6.62 -34.86
CA ASP A 301 13.44 6.57 -35.33
C ASP A 301 14.41 7.43 -34.52
N ASP A 302 13.96 8.60 -34.02
CA ASP A 302 14.79 9.50 -33.21
C ASP A 302 14.88 9.02 -31.76
N PRO A 303 16.09 8.67 -31.26
CA PRO A 303 16.28 8.22 -29.88
C PRO A 303 15.87 9.25 -28.82
N GLU A 304 16.02 10.55 -29.09
CA GLU A 304 15.67 11.60 -28.12
C GLU A 304 14.16 11.81 -28.07
N ALA A 305 13.47 11.87 -29.22
CA ALA A 305 12.01 11.85 -29.26
C ALA A 305 11.44 10.58 -28.59
N ARG A 306 12.04 9.42 -28.84
CA ARG A 306 11.66 8.14 -28.22
C ARG A 306 11.78 8.22 -26.70
N LYS A 307 12.92 8.67 -26.19
CA LYS A 307 13.16 8.85 -24.75
C LYS A 307 12.19 9.85 -24.14
N ALA A 308 11.94 10.97 -24.82
CA ALA A 308 11.03 12.01 -24.35
C ALA A 308 9.59 11.50 -24.24
N ALA A 309 9.13 10.75 -25.24
CA ALA A 309 7.79 10.15 -25.26
C ALA A 309 7.64 9.03 -24.24
N PHE A 310 8.67 8.19 -24.06
CA PHE A 310 8.68 7.08 -23.08
C PHE A 310 8.50 7.54 -21.62
N ARG A 311 8.69 8.83 -21.33
CA ARG A 311 8.39 9.40 -20.00
C ARG A 311 6.92 9.22 -19.60
N CYS A 312 5.97 9.09 -20.54
CA CYS A 312 4.55 8.87 -20.24
C CYS A 312 4.32 7.54 -19.47
N ASN A 313 5.26 6.60 -19.58
CA ASN A 313 5.20 5.33 -18.87
C ASN A 313 5.23 5.54 -17.35
N CYS A 314 5.83 6.64 -16.89
CA CYS A 314 6.12 6.87 -15.48
C CYS A 314 5.77 8.27 -15.00
N ASN A 315 5.33 9.15 -15.89
CA ASN A 315 4.92 10.51 -15.59
C ASN A 315 3.61 10.82 -16.31
N GLU A 316 2.85 11.76 -15.77
CA GLU A 316 1.76 12.34 -16.52
C GLU A 316 2.32 13.35 -17.52
N ILE A 317 2.04 13.12 -18.80
CA ILE A 317 2.40 14.02 -19.89
C ILE A 317 1.12 14.61 -20.48
N GLY A 318 1.23 15.84 -20.99
CA GLY A 318 0.14 16.59 -21.60
C GLY A 318 -0.65 17.41 -20.60
N GLU A 319 -1.71 18.06 -21.08
CA GLU A 319 -2.57 18.84 -20.23
C GLU A 319 -3.48 17.97 -19.36
N ASP A 320 -3.89 18.54 -18.23
CA ASP A 320 -4.91 17.95 -17.38
C ASP A 320 -6.27 17.94 -18.11
N PRO A 321 -7.00 16.81 -18.10
CA PRO A 321 -8.33 16.72 -18.68
C PRO A 321 -9.31 17.71 -18.05
N THR A 322 -10.35 18.09 -18.79
CA THR A 322 -11.37 19.05 -18.32
C THR A 322 -12.06 18.56 -17.05
N TRP A 323 -12.41 17.26 -16.99
CA TRP A 323 -13.03 16.61 -15.82
C TRP A 323 -12.15 16.62 -14.57
N TRP A 324 -10.84 16.84 -14.69
CA TRP A 324 -9.94 17.00 -13.56
C TRP A 324 -9.87 18.45 -13.07
N LYS A 325 -9.95 19.41 -14.01
CA LYS A 325 -9.87 20.85 -13.72
C LYS A 325 -11.19 21.41 -13.21
N ASP A 326 -12.31 20.85 -13.68
CA ASP A 326 -13.67 21.29 -13.38
C ASP A 326 -14.51 20.07 -12.95
N SER A 327 -14.90 20.05 -11.67
CA SER A 327 -15.67 18.95 -11.10
C SER A 327 -17.10 18.87 -11.60
N ASP A 328 -17.63 19.94 -12.21
CA ASP A 328 -18.98 19.96 -12.79
C ASP A 328 -19.01 19.31 -14.18
N GLN A 329 -17.84 19.03 -14.77
CA GLN A 329 -17.69 18.32 -16.04
C GLN A 329 -17.33 16.85 -15.76
N PRO A 330 -18.29 15.92 -15.79
CA PRO A 330 -17.99 14.53 -15.49
C PRO A 330 -17.16 13.89 -16.61
N LEU A 331 -16.31 12.93 -16.24
CA LEU A 331 -15.80 11.95 -17.19
C LEU A 331 -16.98 11.03 -17.58
N ILE A 332 -17.23 10.93 -18.89
CA ILE A 332 -18.33 10.16 -19.44
C ILE A 332 -17.77 8.85 -20.01
N LEU A 333 -18.27 7.72 -19.53
CA LEU A 333 -17.99 6.42 -20.14
C LEU A 333 -19.14 6.05 -21.08
N ASP A 334 -18.86 6.13 -22.38
CA ASP A 334 -19.82 5.81 -23.43
C ASP A 334 -19.94 4.30 -23.61
N ASN A 335 -21.18 3.83 -23.83
CA ASN A 335 -21.44 2.47 -24.31
C ASN A 335 -22.19 2.48 -25.64
N SER A 336 -22.24 1.31 -26.28
CA SER A 336 -22.93 1.09 -27.57
C SER A 336 -24.44 1.34 -27.52
N LEU A 337 -25.02 1.50 -26.32
CA LEU A 337 -26.44 1.76 -26.11
C LEU A 337 -26.76 3.25 -25.86
N ASN A 338 -25.76 4.14 -25.98
CA ASN A 338 -25.87 5.57 -25.62
C ASN A 338 -26.37 5.80 -24.19
N VAL A 339 -25.98 4.90 -23.28
CA VAL A 339 -26.24 5.03 -21.84
C VAL A 339 -24.90 5.33 -21.18
N HIS A 340 -24.82 6.44 -20.46
CA HIS A 340 -23.54 6.96 -20.02
C HIS A 340 -23.42 6.97 -18.51
N ALA A 341 -22.39 6.30 -18.00
CA ALA A 341 -21.97 6.43 -16.62
C ALA A 341 -21.21 7.74 -16.47
N ARG A 342 -21.45 8.45 -15.36
CA ARG A 342 -20.83 9.76 -15.11
C ARG A 342 -19.94 9.69 -13.89
N PHE A 343 -18.68 10.09 -14.08
CA PHE A 343 -17.68 10.16 -13.02
C PHE A 343 -17.42 11.64 -12.71
N TYR A 344 -17.98 12.13 -11.61
CA TYR A 344 -17.71 13.48 -11.11
C TYR A 344 -16.44 13.42 -10.26
N VAL A 345 -15.36 14.05 -10.74
CA VAL A 345 -14.05 13.93 -10.13
C VAL A 345 -13.71 15.20 -9.36
N HIS A 346 -13.36 15.02 -8.09
CA HIS A 346 -12.94 16.07 -7.19
C HIS A 346 -11.52 15.81 -6.73
N SER A 347 -10.62 16.77 -7.01
CA SER A 347 -9.21 16.64 -6.67
C SER A 347 -8.97 16.83 -5.17
N LEU A 348 -8.38 15.83 -4.53
CA LEU A 348 -7.90 15.85 -3.16
C LEU A 348 -6.37 16.02 -3.18
N GLN A 349 -5.90 17.26 -3.24
CA GLN A 349 -4.47 17.57 -3.14
C GLN A 349 -4.06 17.80 -1.69
N GLY A 350 -2.98 17.18 -1.25
CA GLY A 350 -2.39 17.35 0.08
C GLY A 350 -2.64 16.18 1.02
N ALA A 351 -1.86 16.14 2.10
CA ALA A 351 -1.94 15.09 3.11
C ALA A 351 -3.29 15.15 3.85
N LEU A 352 -3.97 14.01 3.99
CA LEU A 352 -5.22 13.88 4.75
C LEU A 352 -5.06 14.46 6.16
N VAL A 353 -3.92 14.23 6.81
CA VAL A 353 -3.71 14.69 8.19
C VAL A 353 -3.85 16.21 8.33
N SER A 354 -3.40 16.99 7.34
CA SER A 354 -3.51 18.45 7.34
C SER A 354 -4.79 18.96 6.68
N GLU A 355 -5.26 18.28 5.63
CA GLU A 355 -6.32 18.80 4.75
C GLU A 355 -7.73 18.24 5.04
N ARG A 356 -7.87 17.33 6.01
CA ARG A 356 -9.13 16.60 6.29
C ARG A 356 -10.37 17.51 6.28
N ASP A 357 -10.33 18.61 7.02
CA ASP A 357 -11.52 19.45 7.21
C ASP A 357 -11.90 20.16 5.90
N ARG A 358 -10.91 20.56 5.08
CA ARG A 358 -11.15 21.07 3.73
C ARG A 358 -11.75 19.99 2.83
N PHE A 359 -11.23 18.77 2.87
CA PHE A 359 -11.77 17.66 2.08
C PHE A 359 -13.24 17.39 2.42
N ILE A 360 -13.57 17.32 3.71
CA ILE A 360 -14.96 17.13 4.17
C ILE A 360 -15.86 18.28 3.72
N GLN A 361 -15.41 19.53 3.86
CA GLN A 361 -16.18 20.69 3.39
C GLN A 361 -16.46 20.63 1.88
N GLN A 362 -15.47 20.23 1.07
CA GLN A 362 -15.67 20.06 -0.38
C GLN A 362 -16.70 18.96 -0.67
N MET A 363 -16.66 17.84 0.07
CA MET A 363 -17.62 16.75 -0.07
C MET A 363 -19.05 17.15 0.28
N GLU A 364 -19.23 17.90 1.36
CA GLU A 364 -20.54 18.41 1.76
C GLU A 364 -21.13 19.36 0.71
N LEU A 365 -20.30 20.24 0.12
CA LEU A 365 -20.75 21.15 -0.93
C LEU A 365 -21.12 20.43 -2.22
N ALA A 366 -20.33 19.42 -2.62
CA ALA A 366 -20.55 18.68 -3.87
C ALA A 366 -21.76 17.74 -3.81
N ASN A 367 -22.13 17.23 -2.63
CA ASN A 367 -23.26 16.29 -2.47
C ASN A 367 -24.65 16.91 -2.73
N HIS A 368 -24.72 18.15 -3.21
CA HIS A 368 -25.95 18.87 -3.50
C HIS A 368 -26.37 18.85 -4.98
N THR A 369 -25.53 18.37 -5.91
CA THR A 369 -25.78 18.43 -7.35
C THR A 369 -26.44 17.18 -7.90
N ASP A 370 -25.83 16.01 -7.77
CA ASP A 370 -26.38 14.70 -8.16
C ASP A 370 -26.13 13.65 -7.06
N GLN A 371 -27.08 12.73 -6.84
CA GLN A 371 -26.89 11.67 -5.86
C GLN A 371 -25.96 10.59 -6.41
N ALA A 372 -24.85 10.34 -5.73
CA ALA A 372 -23.94 9.25 -6.06
C ALA A 372 -24.58 7.87 -5.83
N ASP A 373 -24.35 6.95 -6.77
CA ASP A 373 -24.55 5.50 -6.57
C ASP A 373 -23.30 4.86 -5.97
N TRP A 374 -22.13 5.35 -6.38
CA TRP A 374 -20.81 4.88 -5.97
C TRP A 374 -19.92 6.02 -5.53
N VAL A 375 -19.04 5.73 -4.57
CA VAL A 375 -17.99 6.66 -4.16
C VAL A 375 -16.64 5.98 -4.29
N ILE A 376 -15.69 6.62 -4.98
CA ILE A 376 -14.30 6.19 -5.03
C ILE A 376 -13.47 7.21 -4.26
N VAL A 377 -12.59 6.73 -3.38
CA VAL A 377 -11.67 7.57 -2.61
C VAL A 377 -10.25 7.07 -2.81
N GLY A 378 -9.34 7.95 -3.24
CA GLY A 378 -7.90 7.70 -3.21
C GLY A 378 -7.17 8.82 -2.49
N ILE A 379 -6.54 8.48 -1.38
CA ILE A 379 -5.82 9.37 -0.47
C ILE A 379 -4.63 8.63 0.15
N GLY A 380 -3.73 9.35 0.81
CA GLY A 380 -2.63 8.76 1.59
C GLY A 380 -1.27 8.78 0.91
N ASN A 381 -1.18 8.96 -0.42
CA ASN A 381 0.11 9.13 -1.09
C ASN A 381 0.82 10.41 -0.62
N ASP A 382 0.09 11.52 -0.51
CA ASP A 382 0.63 12.79 -0.01
C ASP A 382 0.97 12.74 1.50
N ASP A 383 0.26 11.89 2.27
CA ASP A 383 0.59 11.63 3.68
C ASP A 383 1.92 10.88 3.83
N ILE A 384 2.23 9.95 2.91
CA ILE A 384 3.54 9.26 2.90
C ILE A 384 4.65 10.28 2.68
N GLU A 385 4.45 11.21 1.74
CA GLU A 385 5.38 12.30 1.41
C GLU A 385 5.64 13.24 2.60
N ALA A 386 4.59 13.51 3.39
CA ALA A 386 4.61 14.51 4.44
C ALA A 386 5.59 14.16 5.58
N LEU A 387 6.55 15.07 5.79
CA LEU A 387 7.71 14.88 6.69
C LEU A 387 7.36 14.61 8.16
N GLN A 388 6.22 15.11 8.63
CA GLN A 388 5.84 15.08 10.05
C GLN A 388 4.63 14.19 10.34
N VAL A 389 4.13 13.45 9.34
CA VAL A 389 2.96 12.58 9.51
C VAL A 389 3.43 11.17 9.85
N THR A 390 2.98 10.64 11.00
CA THR A 390 3.18 9.23 11.36
C THR A 390 2.04 8.35 10.82
N PRO A 391 2.26 7.05 10.55
CA PRO A 391 1.17 6.14 10.17
C PRO A 391 0.03 6.10 11.18
N LYS A 392 0.33 6.24 12.48
CA LYS A 392 -0.70 6.28 13.53
C LYS A 392 -1.56 7.53 13.46
N GLN A 393 -0.94 8.70 13.24
CA GLN A 393 -1.70 9.93 13.00
C GLN A 393 -2.56 9.80 11.74
N PHE A 394 -1.99 9.24 10.67
CA PHE A 394 -2.74 8.95 9.44
C PHE A 394 -3.95 8.05 9.71
N GLU A 395 -3.78 6.92 10.40
CA GLU A 395 -4.89 6.02 10.76
C GLU A 395 -5.98 6.73 11.55
N ALA A 396 -5.61 7.49 12.59
CA ALA A 396 -6.57 8.23 13.41
C ALA A 396 -7.37 9.26 12.60
N HIS A 397 -6.71 9.93 11.65
CA HIS A 397 -7.37 10.87 10.74
C HIS A 397 -8.22 10.16 9.70
N LEU A 398 -7.79 8.99 9.22
CA LEU A 398 -8.51 8.15 8.27
C LEU A 398 -9.82 7.62 8.86
N ILE A 399 -9.79 7.14 10.11
CA ILE A 399 -10.99 6.73 10.85
C ILE A 399 -12.00 7.88 10.90
N ARG A 400 -11.58 9.06 11.37
CA ARG A 400 -12.45 10.24 11.48
C ARG A 400 -12.98 10.69 10.13
N PHE A 401 -12.12 10.65 9.10
CA PHE A 401 -12.50 11.00 7.74
C PHE A 401 -13.60 10.07 7.22
N PHE A 402 -13.45 8.75 7.38
CA PHE A 402 -14.48 7.80 6.97
C PHE A 402 -15.76 7.87 7.79
N GLU A 403 -15.68 8.19 9.09
CA GLU A 403 -16.87 8.47 9.90
C GLU A 403 -17.70 9.64 9.34
N GLN A 404 -17.03 10.71 8.88
CA GLN A 404 -17.71 11.85 8.26
C GLN A 404 -18.18 11.53 6.84
N LEU A 405 -17.35 10.84 6.04
CA LEU A 405 -17.71 10.39 4.69
C LEU A 405 -19.01 9.59 4.70
N ARG A 406 -19.23 8.75 5.71
CA ARG A 406 -20.47 7.98 5.87
C ARG A 406 -21.69 8.81 6.28
N LYS A 407 -21.51 10.00 6.83
CA LYS A 407 -22.63 10.93 7.04
C LYS A 407 -23.03 11.60 5.73
N ILE A 408 -22.05 11.87 4.87
CA ILE A 408 -22.27 12.45 3.53
C ILE A 408 -22.86 11.41 2.58
N TYR A 409 -22.34 10.18 2.63
CA TYR A 409 -22.72 9.03 1.81
C TYR A 409 -23.20 7.85 2.68
N PRO A 410 -24.41 7.91 3.25
CA PRO A 410 -24.88 6.92 4.22
C PRO A 410 -25.23 5.55 3.61
N HIS A 411 -25.51 5.49 2.31
CA HIS A 411 -26.04 4.28 1.66
C HIS A 411 -25.16 3.75 0.54
N GLN A 412 -24.27 4.59 0.01
CA GLN A 412 -23.41 4.24 -1.11
C GLN A 412 -22.32 3.27 -0.68
N ARG A 413 -21.92 2.40 -1.61
CA ARG A 413 -20.72 1.60 -1.46
C ARG A 413 -19.51 2.46 -1.79
N VAL A 414 -18.53 2.47 -0.88
CA VAL A 414 -17.30 3.25 -1.01
C VAL A 414 -16.15 2.34 -1.39
N ILE A 415 -15.52 2.62 -2.51
CA ILE A 415 -14.29 1.96 -2.96
C ILE A 415 -13.12 2.81 -2.50
N VAL A 416 -12.23 2.24 -1.69
CA VAL A 416 -11.06 2.94 -1.15
C VAL A 416 -9.79 2.38 -1.80
N ARG A 417 -9.06 3.22 -2.53
CA ARG A 417 -7.78 2.88 -3.15
C ARG A 417 -6.66 2.95 -2.12
N THR A 418 -5.86 1.89 -2.02
CA THR A 418 -4.62 1.93 -1.21
C THR A 418 -3.59 2.93 -1.77
N PRO A 419 -2.69 3.47 -0.94
CA PRO A 419 -1.53 4.19 -1.45
C PRO A 419 -0.72 3.35 -2.44
N GLN A 420 -0.04 4.02 -3.37
CA GLN A 420 0.82 3.36 -4.33
C GLN A 420 1.98 2.68 -3.60
N TYR A 421 2.34 1.50 -4.08
CA TYR A 421 3.60 0.88 -3.69
C TYR A 421 4.77 1.75 -4.13
N PHE A 422 5.64 2.03 -3.16
CA PHE A 422 6.90 2.69 -3.38
C PHE A 422 7.99 1.89 -2.70
N CYS A 423 9.10 1.67 -3.39
CA CYS A 423 10.22 1.00 -2.77
C CYS A 423 11.56 1.46 -3.28
N CYS A 424 12.55 0.90 -2.60
CA CYS A 424 13.85 0.66 -3.17
C CYS A 424 14.72 1.92 -3.29
N SER A 425 14.27 3.05 -2.71
CA SER A 425 15.06 4.24 -2.43
C SER A 425 14.25 5.26 -1.59
N THR A 426 14.81 6.45 -1.36
CA THR A 426 14.18 7.62 -0.76
C THR A 426 14.07 8.74 -1.79
N ARG A 427 12.95 9.47 -1.81
CA ARG A 427 12.82 10.66 -2.66
C ARG A 427 13.35 11.90 -1.93
N GLU A 428 14.32 12.57 -2.53
CA GLU A 428 14.97 13.76 -1.97
C GLU A 428 13.95 14.82 -1.52
N GLY A 429 14.16 15.38 -0.33
CA GLY A 429 13.29 16.41 0.24
C GLY A 429 11.94 15.92 0.77
N SER A 430 11.70 14.60 0.79
CA SER A 430 10.47 13.99 1.28
C SER A 430 10.73 12.85 2.26
N SER A 431 9.66 12.34 2.89
CA SER A 431 9.71 11.11 3.69
C SER A 431 9.25 9.87 2.92
N TRP A 432 9.23 9.89 1.59
CA TRP A 432 8.91 8.69 0.81
C TRP A 432 9.99 7.62 1.01
N ASN A 433 9.59 6.48 1.59
CA ASN A 433 10.37 5.26 1.67
C ASN A 433 9.45 4.04 1.73
N THR A 434 10.04 2.84 1.62
CA THR A 434 9.23 1.61 1.53
C THR A 434 8.44 1.32 2.80
N GLY A 435 9.05 1.49 3.98
CA GLY A 435 8.39 1.18 5.24
C GLY A 435 7.17 2.05 5.51
N ARG A 436 7.21 3.34 5.11
CA ARG A 436 6.11 4.28 5.30
C ARG A 436 4.99 3.96 4.32
N SER A 437 5.35 3.68 3.07
CA SER A 437 4.39 3.23 2.05
C SER A 437 3.65 1.98 2.51
N LEU A 438 4.35 0.99 3.08
CA LEU A 438 3.74 -0.21 3.63
C LEU A 438 2.89 0.08 4.88
N ALA A 439 3.42 0.83 5.85
CA ALA A 439 2.73 1.11 7.11
C ALA A 439 1.42 1.88 6.91
N MET A 440 1.41 2.90 6.05
CA MET A 440 0.18 3.64 5.73
C MET A 440 -0.82 2.79 4.92
N THR A 441 -0.33 1.90 4.06
CA THR A 441 -1.18 0.93 3.37
C THR A 441 -1.81 -0.06 4.35
N VAL A 442 -1.05 -0.56 5.32
CA VAL A 442 -1.57 -1.43 6.39
C VAL A 442 -2.63 -0.70 7.23
N ALA A 443 -2.37 0.56 7.62
CA ALA A 443 -3.37 1.38 8.29
C ALA A 443 -4.67 1.47 7.49
N MET A 444 -4.57 1.77 6.19
CA MET A 444 -5.75 1.86 5.33
C MET A 444 -6.49 0.53 5.21
N ARG A 445 -5.78 -0.58 5.00
CA ARG A 445 -6.36 -1.93 4.97
C ARG A 445 -7.16 -2.22 6.24
N GLN A 446 -6.55 -1.99 7.40
CA GLN A 446 -7.16 -2.24 8.71
C GLN A 446 -8.38 -1.37 8.94
N VAL A 447 -8.30 -0.07 8.63
CA VAL A 447 -9.43 0.84 8.83
C VAL A 447 -10.59 0.45 7.93
N VAL A 448 -10.37 0.22 6.63
CA VAL A 448 -11.45 -0.10 5.69
C VAL A 448 -12.08 -1.46 5.97
N GLN A 449 -11.31 -2.48 6.36
CA GLN A 449 -11.85 -3.79 6.74
C GLN A 449 -12.84 -3.70 7.91
N ASN A 450 -12.70 -2.70 8.78
CA ASN A 450 -13.60 -2.46 9.91
C ASN A 450 -14.80 -1.55 9.55
N GLN A 451 -14.90 -1.08 8.29
CA GLN A 451 -15.99 -0.22 7.84
C GLN A 451 -17.00 -1.00 6.99
N PRO A 452 -18.27 -1.10 7.42
CA PRO A 452 -19.32 -1.65 6.57
C PRO A 452 -19.56 -0.74 5.35
N ASN A 453 -19.92 -1.37 4.22
CA ASN A 453 -20.11 -0.74 2.91
C ASN A 453 -18.85 -0.12 2.28
N MET A 454 -17.67 -0.33 2.86
CA MET A 454 -16.41 0.04 2.23
C MET A 454 -15.68 -1.19 1.71
N VAL A 455 -15.04 -1.07 0.54
CA VAL A 455 -14.26 -2.14 -0.07
C VAL A 455 -12.91 -1.61 -0.53
N LEU A 456 -11.89 -2.46 -0.43
CA LEU A 456 -10.54 -2.09 -0.85
C LEU A 456 -10.36 -2.27 -2.36
N TRP A 457 -9.87 -1.22 -3.00
CA TRP A 457 -9.12 -1.32 -4.24
C TRP A 457 -7.63 -1.39 -3.88
N ASP A 458 -7.18 -2.61 -3.54
CA ASP A 458 -5.80 -2.87 -3.12
C ASP A 458 -4.87 -2.93 -4.33
N VAL A 459 -4.27 -1.79 -4.65
CA VAL A 459 -3.30 -1.65 -5.73
C VAL A 459 -1.86 -1.85 -5.24
N HIS A 460 -1.62 -1.69 -3.94
CA HIS A 460 -0.28 -1.77 -3.37
C HIS A 460 0.35 -3.15 -3.57
N GLN A 461 -0.46 -4.21 -3.54
CA GLN A 461 -0.02 -5.58 -3.81
C GLN A 461 0.52 -5.83 -5.23
N LEU A 462 0.21 -4.96 -6.20
CA LEU A 462 0.78 -5.04 -7.56
C LEU A 462 2.22 -4.50 -7.62
N GLY A 463 2.69 -3.92 -6.51
CA GLY A 463 3.98 -3.30 -6.34
C GLY A 463 5.15 -4.26 -6.25
N THR A 464 6.18 -3.99 -7.06
CA THR A 464 7.52 -4.55 -7.04
C THR A 464 8.52 -3.46 -7.46
N ASP A 465 9.80 -3.73 -7.29
CA ASP A 465 10.89 -2.96 -7.91
C ASP A 465 10.79 -2.88 -9.45
N GLU A 466 10.17 -3.86 -10.10
CA GLU A 466 9.94 -3.89 -11.56
C GLU A 466 8.71 -3.08 -12.00
N THR A 467 7.71 -2.91 -11.14
CA THR A 467 6.43 -2.25 -11.47
C THR A 467 6.38 -0.78 -11.05
N SER A 468 7.26 -0.36 -10.13
CA SER A 468 7.47 1.05 -9.76
C SER A 468 8.29 1.82 -10.81
N CYS A 469 8.05 3.13 -10.89
CA CYS A 469 8.83 4.05 -11.72
C CYS A 469 9.97 4.76 -10.99
N PHE A 470 10.14 4.48 -9.69
CA PHE A 470 11.08 5.23 -8.89
C PHE A 470 12.53 5.03 -9.35
N LEU A 471 12.96 3.77 -9.52
CA LEU A 471 14.33 3.44 -9.91
C LEU A 471 14.70 3.92 -11.32
N THR A 472 13.71 4.06 -12.20
CA THR A 472 13.95 4.41 -13.61
C THR A 472 13.79 5.90 -13.89
N GLN A 473 12.88 6.60 -13.20
CA GLN A 473 12.53 8.00 -13.49
C GLN A 473 12.35 8.87 -12.23
N GLY A 474 12.62 8.37 -11.03
CA GLY A 474 12.47 9.12 -9.77
C GLY A 474 11.03 9.44 -9.39
N SER A 475 10.05 8.78 -10.04
CA SER A 475 8.62 9.02 -9.87
C SER A 475 8.00 8.06 -8.84
N THR A 476 7.03 8.54 -8.06
CA THR A 476 6.26 7.74 -7.10
C THR A 476 5.17 6.91 -7.76
N TYR A 477 4.95 7.07 -9.06
CA TYR A 477 3.92 6.33 -9.77
C TYR A 477 4.35 4.89 -10.12
N SER A 478 3.36 4.04 -10.41
CA SER A 478 3.60 2.78 -11.10
C SER A 478 3.68 2.94 -12.61
N LYS A 479 4.27 1.96 -13.30
CA LYS A 479 4.33 1.93 -14.76
C LYS A 479 2.92 1.93 -15.36
N ARG A 480 2.79 2.47 -16.57
CA ARG A 480 1.51 2.60 -17.30
C ARG A 480 0.73 1.28 -17.38
N HIS A 481 1.41 0.17 -17.60
CA HIS A 481 0.78 -1.16 -17.69
C HIS A 481 0.21 -1.65 -16.35
N VAL A 482 0.85 -1.29 -15.23
CA VAL A 482 0.29 -1.58 -13.90
C VAL A 482 -0.98 -0.79 -13.66
N VAL A 483 -1.05 0.47 -14.11
CA VAL A 483 -2.29 1.27 -14.05
C VAL A 483 -3.45 0.57 -14.79
N ASN A 484 -3.18 -0.11 -15.91
CA ASN A 484 -4.21 -0.93 -16.59
C ASN A 484 -4.67 -2.12 -15.72
N THR A 485 -3.73 -2.83 -15.09
CA THR A 485 -4.06 -3.93 -14.16
C THR A 485 -4.81 -3.44 -12.93
N GLU A 486 -4.43 -2.28 -12.38
CA GLU A 486 -5.16 -1.61 -11.30
C GLU A 486 -6.60 -1.31 -11.72
N ASN A 487 -6.80 -0.81 -12.94
CA ASN A 487 -8.14 -0.55 -13.49
C ASN A 487 -8.96 -1.84 -13.64
N GLN A 488 -8.36 -2.95 -14.07
CA GLN A 488 -9.06 -4.25 -14.08
C GLN A 488 -9.58 -4.65 -12.68
N PHE A 489 -8.87 -4.28 -11.61
CA PHE A 489 -9.36 -4.54 -10.25
C PHE A 489 -10.53 -3.62 -9.90
N LEU A 490 -10.45 -2.34 -10.26
CA LEU A 490 -11.54 -1.38 -10.07
C LEU A 490 -12.81 -1.81 -10.81
N TRP A 491 -12.70 -2.31 -12.05
CA TRP A 491 -13.87 -2.76 -12.84
C TRP A 491 -14.63 -3.88 -12.17
N ARG A 492 -13.93 -4.80 -11.52
CA ARG A 492 -14.57 -5.88 -10.77
C ARG A 492 -15.30 -5.36 -9.54
N LEU A 493 -14.74 -4.35 -8.85
CA LEU A 493 -15.39 -3.72 -7.71
C LEU A 493 -16.68 -3.00 -8.11
N LEU A 494 -16.71 -2.39 -9.29
CA LEU A 494 -17.86 -1.65 -9.80
C LEU A 494 -18.91 -2.56 -10.45
N CYS A 495 -18.49 -3.66 -11.10
CA CYS A 495 -19.37 -4.46 -11.98
C CYS A 495 -19.73 -5.85 -11.44
N LEU A 496 -18.98 -6.41 -10.49
CA LEU A 496 -19.21 -7.76 -9.93
C LEU A 496 -19.65 -7.72 -8.47
N ALA A 497 -20.16 -6.56 -8.03
CA ALA A 497 -20.40 -6.21 -6.64
C ALA A 497 -21.75 -6.65 -6.08
#